data_AF-A0A7X3RIM4-F1
#
_entry.id   AF-A0A7X3RIM4-F1
#
_cell.length_a   1.000
_cell.length_b   1.000
_cell.length_c   1.000
_cell.angle_alpha   90.00
_cell.angle_beta   90.00
_cell.angle_gamma   90.00
#
_symmetry.space_group_name_H-M   'P 1'
#
loop_
_entity.id
_entity.type
_entity.pdbx_description
1 polymer ?
#
loop_
_entity_poly.entity_id
_entity_poly.type
_entity_poly.pdbx_seq_one_letter_code
_entity_poly.pdbx_strand_id
1 'polypeptide(L)'
;MKIKCRGGAPVPARRAKVQMNTDKYIRVWRYLLFAIWMVCVASSAGGEVRAIVKRVQVEGVRSVSARDVRGWLVTREGVAVDSALLRKDVSRILKGYQARGFWRVAVDFPRVAMRGEDATVAFAIVEGVRTRVASVDVRGGLIFDHSDVHLAFGLAQGMVLLESDLNQRLDHLLRFYEDRGYPFCALRPDVRFDDDGAWVQVVVSPGPLVHVDTVRFEGNETTREDVLLRHISFVAGEVYDQRRVDAFVRQLQNLPFIDRVYAPELVSTGDEMALMISVEESRHTRVEGVLGVGSGQGLTGEVALDVLNFSGGGREGYALWSRQGVGLSNLRVSYREPYVLNSPLSGWGAVEMVARTGYVTHKFGGGADISVGEGARFFGGVAHRRVLPDSSGLGFFEAERMWSIESGVRFDRRGHAMDGWKAEIRGEVGEVSDGIRRVQWGVDGQVFLPVGRQSVVAGRARAFWVGQKGDVPQAAGIWLGGAQSLRGYREEMFWGTNAGWVNVEWRWLIGPKARLFAFVDAGRIAGAGSRSWPVSYGVGLLANGRMGAVGIDYGLPRGESLGQGMVHVRMVSAF
;
A
#
# COMPACT_ATOMS: atom_id res chain seq x y z
N MET A 1 45.33 54.32 -8.28
CA MET A 1 46.45 54.49 -7.31
C MET A 1 47.61 53.64 -7.78
N LYS A 2 48.74 54.28 -8.13
CA LYS A 2 50.16 53.83 -8.20
C LYS A 2 50.43 52.29 -8.16
N ILE A 3 51.29 51.63 -8.97
CA ILE A 3 52.55 52.05 -9.61
C ILE A 3 53.07 50.95 -10.58
N LYS A 4 53.71 51.43 -11.66
CA LYS A 4 54.82 50.91 -12.48
C LYS A 4 54.87 49.43 -12.93
N CYS A 5 54.78 49.31 -14.25
CA CYS A 5 55.62 48.43 -15.04
C CYS A 5 56.66 49.25 -15.83
N ARG A 6 57.78 48.58 -16.14
CA ARG A 6 58.78 48.83 -17.20
C ARG A 6 59.99 49.72 -16.92
N GLY A 7 61.13 49.07 -17.10
CA GLY A 7 62.39 49.63 -17.58
C GLY A 7 63.41 48.50 -17.75
N GLY A 8 63.75 48.13 -18.98
CA GLY A 8 64.80 47.14 -19.27
C GLY A 8 64.85 46.75 -20.75
N ALA A 9 65.88 47.24 -21.43
CA ALA A 9 66.10 47.30 -22.89
C ALA A 9 66.44 45.95 -23.57
N PRO A 10 66.41 45.90 -24.93
CA PRO A 10 66.58 44.67 -25.73
C PRO A 10 68.02 44.51 -26.26
N VAL A 11 68.26 43.39 -26.99
CA VAL A 11 69.35 43.06 -27.96
C VAL A 11 69.98 41.68 -27.65
N PRO A 12 70.39 40.84 -28.62
CA PRO A 12 69.82 40.48 -29.92
C PRO A 12 69.63 38.96 -30.09
N ALA A 13 68.94 38.58 -31.17
CA ALA A 13 68.81 37.20 -31.63
C ALA A 13 70.14 36.61 -32.14
N ARG A 14 70.53 35.44 -31.65
CA ARG A 14 71.44 34.52 -32.34
C ARG A 14 70.82 33.13 -32.40
N ARG A 15 70.67 32.64 -33.63
CA ARG A 15 70.54 31.22 -33.97
C ARG A 15 71.72 30.46 -33.35
N ALA A 16 71.43 29.52 -32.48
CA ALA A 16 72.36 28.50 -32.06
C ALA A 16 71.65 27.14 -32.11
N LYS A 17 72.25 26.22 -32.86
CA LYS A 17 71.89 24.81 -32.98
C LYS A 17 71.68 24.22 -31.58
N VAL A 18 70.50 23.70 -31.29
CA VAL A 18 70.27 22.82 -30.14
C VAL A 18 70.61 21.41 -30.58
N GLN A 19 71.86 21.03 -30.33
CA GLN A 19 72.29 19.64 -30.27
C GLN A 19 71.70 19.05 -28.98
N MET A 20 71.00 17.92 -29.13
CA MET A 20 70.25 17.23 -28.08
C MET A 20 71.16 16.87 -26.89
N ASN A 21 70.80 17.33 -25.70
CA ASN A 21 71.40 16.87 -24.46
C ASN A 21 70.64 15.61 -23.99
N THR A 22 71.23 14.46 -24.26
CA THR A 22 70.59 13.13 -24.21
C THR A 22 70.20 12.66 -22.80
N ASP A 23 70.66 13.33 -21.74
CA ASP A 23 70.46 12.85 -20.35
C ASP A 23 69.15 13.27 -19.68
N LYS A 24 68.47 14.33 -20.15
CA LYS A 24 67.16 14.73 -19.59
C LYS A 24 66.00 13.91 -20.15
N TYR A 25 66.12 13.43 -21.39
CA TYR A 25 65.14 12.49 -21.97
C TYR A 25 65.27 11.08 -21.38
N ILE A 26 66.48 10.64 -20.98
CA ILE A 26 66.67 9.32 -20.36
C ILE A 26 65.94 9.19 -19.01
N ARG A 27 65.79 10.27 -18.22
CA ARG A 27 65.02 10.20 -16.96
C ARG A 27 63.51 10.14 -17.19
N VAL A 28 62.97 10.94 -18.10
CA VAL A 28 61.54 10.88 -18.43
C VAL A 28 61.22 9.55 -19.10
N TRP A 29 62.06 9.07 -20.04
CA TRP A 29 61.93 7.73 -20.61
C TRP A 29 62.18 6.63 -19.57
N ARG A 30 63.01 6.79 -18.53
CA ARG A 30 63.09 5.79 -17.46
C ARG A 30 61.80 5.71 -16.66
N TYR A 31 61.13 6.82 -16.34
CA TYR A 31 59.84 6.75 -15.65
C TYR A 31 58.69 6.33 -16.58
N LEU A 32 58.71 6.71 -17.85
CA LEU A 32 57.72 6.27 -18.85
C LEU A 32 57.95 4.82 -19.27
N LEU A 33 59.19 4.34 -19.37
CA LEU A 33 59.52 2.93 -19.54
C LEU A 33 59.33 2.14 -18.25
N PHE A 34 59.44 2.73 -17.05
CA PHE A 34 59.10 2.04 -15.81
C PHE A 34 57.59 2.02 -15.55
N ALA A 35 56.84 3.00 -16.05
CA ALA A 35 55.38 3.01 -16.07
C ALA A 35 54.85 2.09 -17.18
N ILE A 36 55.45 2.09 -18.38
CA ILE A 36 55.17 1.11 -19.44
C ILE A 36 55.65 -0.28 -19.01
N TRP A 37 56.76 -0.42 -18.26
CA TRP A 37 57.18 -1.69 -17.66
C TRP A 37 56.28 -2.08 -16.49
N MET A 38 55.72 -1.17 -15.69
CA MET A 38 54.67 -1.52 -14.73
C MET A 38 53.35 -1.89 -15.41
N VAL A 39 53.01 -1.26 -16.54
CA VAL A 39 51.83 -1.62 -17.35
C VAL A 39 52.09 -2.92 -18.13
N CYS A 40 53.31 -3.21 -18.56
CA CYS A 40 53.71 -4.44 -19.26
C CYS A 40 54.11 -5.58 -18.31
N VAL A 41 54.45 -5.31 -17.04
CA VAL A 41 54.61 -6.29 -15.96
C VAL A 41 53.28 -6.53 -15.25
N ALA A 42 52.33 -5.59 -15.31
CA ALA A 42 50.91 -5.88 -15.07
C ALA A 42 50.24 -6.57 -16.27
N SER A 43 50.82 -6.50 -17.49
CA SER A 43 50.35 -7.24 -18.68
C SER A 43 51.22 -8.48 -19.00
N SER A 44 52.14 -8.82 -18.10
CA SER A 44 52.74 -10.16 -17.98
C SER A 44 52.52 -10.68 -16.57
N ALA A 45 51.34 -10.38 -16.01
CA ALA A 45 50.61 -11.43 -15.31
C ALA A 45 50.53 -12.57 -16.32
N GLY A 46 51.39 -13.59 -16.15
CA GLY A 46 51.17 -14.87 -16.80
C GLY A 46 49.69 -15.16 -16.64
N GLY A 47 48.98 -15.32 -17.74
CA GLY A 47 47.56 -15.55 -17.73
C GLY A 47 47.34 -16.78 -16.86
N GLU A 48 47.03 -16.58 -15.58
CA GLU A 48 46.34 -17.57 -14.79
C GLU A 48 45.04 -17.70 -15.55
N VAL A 49 44.98 -18.75 -16.36
CA VAL A 49 43.76 -19.27 -16.94
C VAL A 49 42.81 -19.42 -15.76
N ARG A 50 41.97 -18.40 -15.54
CA ARG A 50 40.98 -18.40 -14.49
C ARG A 50 39.93 -19.39 -14.95
N ALA A 51 40.11 -20.62 -14.49
CA ALA A 51 39.27 -21.73 -14.86
C ALA A 51 37.81 -21.33 -14.71
N ILE A 52 37.04 -21.52 -15.76
CA ILE A 52 35.62 -21.16 -15.76
C ILE A 52 34.87 -22.38 -15.25
N VAL A 53 34.00 -22.17 -14.27
CA VAL A 53 33.14 -23.23 -13.75
C VAL A 53 32.21 -23.67 -14.88
N LYS A 54 32.38 -24.89 -15.37
CA LYS A 54 31.53 -25.48 -16.41
C LYS A 54 30.41 -26.33 -15.84
N ARG A 55 30.63 -26.88 -14.64
CA ARG A 55 29.66 -27.73 -13.96
C ARG A 55 29.85 -27.65 -12.45
N VAL A 56 28.73 -27.53 -11.74
CA VAL A 56 28.68 -27.64 -10.27
C VAL A 56 27.96 -28.93 -9.89
N GLN A 57 28.64 -29.78 -9.14
CA GLN A 57 28.11 -31.03 -8.60
C GLN A 57 27.94 -30.94 -7.10
N VAL A 58 26.86 -31.52 -6.60
CA VAL A 58 26.60 -31.62 -5.17
C VAL A 58 26.38 -33.10 -4.86
N GLU A 59 27.20 -33.65 -3.98
CA GLU A 59 27.24 -35.06 -3.63
C GLU A 59 26.81 -35.25 -2.17
N GLY A 60 26.19 -36.39 -1.86
CA GLY A 60 25.73 -36.71 -0.50
C GLY A 60 24.38 -36.10 -0.08
N VAL A 61 23.71 -35.42 -1.01
CA VAL A 61 22.37 -34.87 -0.82
C VAL A 61 21.31 -35.98 -0.86
N ARG A 62 20.52 -36.14 0.21
CA ARG A 62 19.48 -37.18 0.33
C ARG A 62 18.13 -36.62 0.73
N SER A 63 18.09 -35.80 1.78
CA SER A 63 16.88 -35.32 2.44
C SER A 63 16.42 -33.97 1.92
N VAL A 64 17.32 -33.19 1.32
CA VAL A 64 17.03 -31.92 0.64
C VAL A 64 17.15 -32.13 -0.87
N SER A 65 16.45 -31.36 -1.70
CA SER A 65 16.61 -31.52 -3.15
C SER A 65 17.95 -30.91 -3.63
N ALA A 66 18.63 -31.58 -4.56
CA ALA A 66 19.86 -31.06 -5.16
C ALA A 66 19.64 -29.74 -5.94
N ARG A 67 18.39 -29.40 -6.28
CA ARG A 67 18.02 -28.11 -6.87
C ARG A 67 18.05 -27.00 -5.82
N ASP A 68 17.53 -27.25 -4.62
CA ASP A 68 17.52 -26.26 -3.53
C ASP A 68 18.94 -25.92 -3.08
N VAL A 69 19.80 -26.93 -2.92
CA VAL A 69 21.20 -26.72 -2.53
C VAL A 69 21.94 -25.89 -3.58
N ARG A 70 21.74 -26.18 -4.88
CA ARG A 70 22.26 -25.36 -5.99
C ARG A 70 21.71 -23.93 -5.97
N GLY A 71 20.48 -23.73 -5.52
CA GLY A 71 19.88 -22.41 -5.36
C GLY A 71 20.55 -21.53 -4.29
N TRP A 72 21.25 -22.12 -3.32
CA TRP A 72 21.96 -21.36 -2.28
C TRP A 72 23.34 -20.86 -2.73
N LEU A 73 23.92 -21.48 -3.76
CA LEU A 73 25.25 -21.17 -4.26
C LEU A 73 25.29 -19.81 -4.99
N VAL A 74 26.38 -19.08 -4.77
CA VAL A 74 26.78 -17.92 -5.57
C VAL A 74 27.51 -18.40 -6.83
N THR A 75 28.32 -19.45 -6.73
CA THR A 75 29.04 -20.02 -7.87
C THR A 75 28.04 -20.60 -8.87
N ARG A 76 28.16 -20.15 -10.12
CA ARG A 76 27.31 -20.58 -11.25
C ARG A 76 28.20 -20.99 -12.41
N GLU A 77 27.62 -21.77 -13.32
CA GLU A 77 28.26 -22.09 -14.59
C GLU A 77 28.58 -20.79 -15.35
N GLY A 78 29.80 -20.67 -15.88
CA GLY A 78 30.31 -19.47 -16.56
C GLY A 78 31.06 -18.48 -15.67
N VAL A 79 31.14 -18.69 -14.35
CA VAL A 79 31.90 -17.83 -13.42
C VAL A 79 33.32 -18.36 -13.23
N ALA A 80 34.32 -17.47 -13.12
CA ALA A 80 35.69 -17.84 -12.79
C ALA A 80 35.76 -18.49 -11.39
N VAL A 81 36.54 -19.56 -11.26
CA VAL A 81 36.78 -20.21 -9.97
C VAL A 81 37.52 -19.24 -9.05
N ASP A 82 36.90 -18.95 -7.90
CA ASP A 82 37.46 -18.12 -6.84
C ASP A 82 37.31 -18.83 -5.49
N SER A 83 38.44 -19.04 -4.81
CA SER A 83 38.48 -19.67 -3.49
C SER A 83 37.68 -18.92 -2.41
N ALA A 84 37.49 -17.60 -2.55
CA ALA A 84 36.67 -16.81 -1.64
C ALA A 84 35.17 -17.06 -1.87
N LEU A 85 34.75 -17.16 -3.14
CA LEU A 85 33.38 -17.53 -3.51
C LEU A 85 33.04 -18.95 -3.04
N LEU A 86 33.96 -19.90 -3.22
CA LEU A 86 33.79 -21.28 -2.76
C LEU A 86 33.63 -21.38 -1.25
N ARG A 87 34.41 -20.63 -0.45
CA ARG A 87 34.22 -20.56 1.01
C ARG A 87 32.86 -20.00 1.39
N LYS A 88 32.43 -18.93 0.71
CA LYS A 88 31.12 -18.32 0.93
C LYS A 88 29.98 -19.30 0.63
N ASP A 89 30.15 -20.10 -0.41
CA ASP A 89 29.19 -21.15 -0.78
C ASP A 89 29.11 -22.26 0.25
N VAL A 90 30.24 -22.75 0.77
CA VAL A 90 30.26 -23.69 1.90
C VAL A 90 29.47 -23.14 3.10
N SER A 91 29.73 -21.89 3.50
CA SER A 91 28.99 -21.27 4.60
C SER A 91 27.49 -21.14 4.33
N ARG A 92 27.09 -20.89 3.07
CA ARG A 92 25.67 -20.82 2.69
C ARG A 92 24.99 -22.18 2.70
N ILE A 93 25.69 -23.23 2.26
CA ILE A 93 25.20 -24.61 2.34
C ILE A 93 24.97 -24.98 3.81
N LEU A 94 25.97 -24.76 4.68
CA LEU A 94 25.87 -25.02 6.11
C LEU A 94 24.65 -24.33 6.73
N LYS A 95 24.50 -23.01 6.52
CA LYS A 95 23.35 -22.23 7.00
C LYS A 95 22.02 -22.74 6.44
N GLY A 96 21.97 -23.11 5.16
CA GLY A 96 20.76 -23.61 4.50
C GLY A 96 20.28 -24.95 5.06
N TYR A 97 21.21 -25.84 5.42
CA TYR A 97 20.91 -27.10 6.10
C TYR A 97 20.53 -26.90 7.57
N GLN A 98 21.26 -26.04 8.30
CA GLN A 98 20.95 -25.69 9.70
C GLN A 98 19.55 -25.07 9.84
N ALA A 99 19.17 -24.16 8.93
CA ALA A 99 17.82 -23.58 8.87
C ALA A 99 16.71 -24.63 8.66
N ARG A 100 17.05 -25.83 8.18
CA ARG A 100 16.14 -26.97 7.99
C ARG A 100 16.25 -28.03 9.10
N GLY A 101 17.00 -27.74 10.16
CA GLY A 101 17.15 -28.59 11.35
C GLY A 101 18.28 -29.61 11.27
N PHE A 102 19.16 -29.52 10.26
CA PHE A 102 20.35 -30.35 10.14
C PHE A 102 21.55 -29.66 10.79
N TRP A 103 21.63 -29.70 12.13
CA TRP A 103 22.68 -29.00 12.86
C TRP A 103 24.03 -29.69 12.81
N ARG A 104 24.04 -31.02 12.62
CA ARG A 104 25.26 -31.84 12.45
C ARG A 104 25.70 -31.97 10.99
N VAL A 105 25.25 -31.07 10.11
CA VAL A 105 25.69 -31.06 8.72
C VAL A 105 27.19 -30.78 8.63
N ALA A 106 27.91 -31.58 7.86
CA ALA A 106 29.30 -31.31 7.51
C ALA A 106 29.40 -31.10 6.00
N VAL A 107 30.13 -30.06 5.62
CA VAL A 107 30.38 -29.73 4.21
C VAL A 107 31.89 -29.64 4.06
N ASP A 108 32.45 -30.55 3.27
CA ASP A 108 33.88 -30.52 2.96
C ASP A 108 34.20 -29.34 2.04
N PHE A 109 35.46 -28.90 2.06
CA PHE A 109 35.91 -27.91 1.09
C PHE A 109 35.75 -28.47 -0.34
N PRO A 110 35.17 -27.71 -1.28
CA PRO A 110 34.83 -28.23 -2.60
C PRO A 110 36.07 -28.70 -3.37
N ARG A 111 35.96 -29.87 -3.99
CA ARG A 111 36.99 -30.40 -4.88
C ARG A 111 36.86 -29.75 -6.25
N VAL A 112 37.94 -29.17 -6.75
CA VAL A 112 37.98 -28.53 -8.06
C VAL A 112 38.78 -29.42 -9.01
N ALA A 113 38.10 -30.06 -9.95
CA ALA A 113 38.72 -30.86 -11.00
C ALA A 113 38.87 -29.99 -12.26
N MET A 114 40.12 -29.80 -12.67
CA MET A 114 40.49 -28.94 -13.81
C MET A 114 40.65 -29.78 -15.08
N ARG A 115 40.08 -29.33 -16.19
CA ARG A 115 40.27 -29.92 -17.53
C ARG A 115 40.49 -28.81 -18.55
N GLY A 116 41.75 -28.41 -18.72
CA GLY A 116 42.09 -27.22 -19.53
C GLY A 116 41.60 -25.94 -18.83
N GLU A 117 40.83 -25.12 -19.55
CA GLU A 117 40.21 -23.89 -19.00
C GLU A 117 38.88 -24.14 -18.27
N ASP A 118 38.37 -25.38 -18.33
CA ASP A 118 37.12 -25.77 -17.68
C ASP A 118 37.37 -26.33 -16.27
N ALA A 119 36.63 -25.84 -15.29
CA ALA A 119 36.61 -26.39 -13.93
C ALA A 119 35.27 -27.09 -13.62
N THR A 120 35.34 -28.26 -12.99
CA THR A 120 34.20 -28.91 -12.34
C THR A 120 34.36 -28.80 -10.84
N VAL A 121 33.38 -28.19 -10.16
CA VAL A 121 33.40 -27.97 -8.71
C VAL A 121 32.43 -28.96 -8.06
N ALA A 122 32.92 -29.81 -7.17
CA ALA A 122 32.14 -30.80 -6.45
C ALA A 122 32.10 -30.49 -4.94
N PHE A 123 30.90 -30.29 -4.40
CA PHE A 123 30.65 -30.14 -2.97
C PHE A 123 30.21 -31.49 -2.37
N ALA A 124 31.00 -32.04 -1.45
CA ALA A 124 30.64 -33.24 -0.70
C ALA A 124 29.96 -32.83 0.61
N ILE A 125 28.72 -33.30 0.81
CA ILE A 125 27.89 -32.93 1.95
C ILE A 125 27.51 -34.19 2.73
N VAL A 126 27.74 -34.16 4.03
CA VAL A 126 27.20 -35.15 4.98
C VAL A 126 26.07 -34.47 5.73
N GLU A 127 24.83 -34.73 5.32
CA GLU A 127 23.65 -34.03 5.86
C GLU A 127 23.42 -34.29 7.35
N GLY A 128 23.69 -35.52 7.81
CA GLY A 128 23.31 -35.98 9.14
C GLY A 128 21.80 -36.20 9.28
N VAL A 129 21.36 -36.48 10.51
CA VAL A 129 19.93 -36.56 10.86
C VAL A 129 19.41 -35.21 11.34
N ARG A 130 18.10 -34.97 11.20
CA ARG A 130 17.48 -33.79 11.80
C ARG A 130 17.61 -33.84 13.31
N THR A 131 18.18 -32.80 13.90
CA THR A 131 18.36 -32.72 15.34
C THR A 131 17.01 -32.56 16.03
N ARG A 132 16.75 -33.42 17.01
CA ARG A 132 15.57 -33.33 17.87
C ARG A 132 15.92 -32.74 19.21
N VAL A 133 14.96 -32.09 19.84
CA VAL A 133 15.08 -31.56 21.19
C VAL A 133 15.14 -32.74 22.17
N ALA A 134 16.27 -32.90 22.85
CA ALA A 134 16.49 -33.93 23.86
C ALA A 134 15.88 -33.52 25.20
N SER A 135 16.00 -32.24 25.57
CA SER A 135 15.37 -31.68 26.76
C SER A 135 15.16 -30.17 26.61
N VAL A 136 14.22 -29.66 27.41
CA VAL A 136 13.92 -28.24 27.53
C VAL A 136 13.93 -27.88 28.99
N ASP A 137 14.70 -26.85 29.33
CA ASP A 137 14.78 -26.32 30.69
C ASP A 137 14.60 -24.80 30.66
N VAL A 138 13.48 -24.33 31.22
CA VAL A 138 13.24 -22.89 31.42
C VAL A 138 13.45 -22.58 32.89
N ARG A 139 14.40 -21.70 33.18
CA ARG A 139 14.82 -21.36 34.55
C ARG A 139 15.11 -19.87 34.69
N GLY A 140 15.42 -19.42 35.90
CA GLY A 140 15.76 -18.04 36.21
C GLY A 140 14.81 -17.43 37.24
N GLY A 141 14.52 -16.14 37.13
CA GLY A 141 13.61 -15.43 38.03
C GLY A 141 12.15 -15.71 37.69
N LEU A 142 11.73 -16.97 37.68
CA LEU A 142 10.37 -17.34 37.31
C LEU A 142 9.38 -16.85 38.37
N ILE A 143 8.53 -15.90 37.98
CA ILE A 143 7.47 -15.30 38.80
C ILE A 143 6.11 -15.97 38.56
N PHE A 144 5.96 -16.66 37.44
CA PHE A 144 4.78 -17.44 37.08
C PHE A 144 5.05 -18.93 37.28
N ASP A 145 3.99 -19.72 37.38
CA ASP A 145 4.10 -21.16 37.54
C ASP A 145 4.90 -21.80 36.40
N HIS A 146 5.76 -22.76 36.76
CA HIS A 146 6.61 -23.46 35.80
C HIS A 146 5.81 -24.09 34.65
N SER A 147 4.60 -24.57 34.93
CA SER A 147 3.70 -25.16 33.92
C SER A 147 3.27 -24.13 32.88
N ASP A 148 2.91 -22.93 33.30
CA ASP A 148 2.42 -21.86 32.42
C ASP A 148 3.54 -21.32 31.54
N VAL A 149 4.74 -21.18 32.11
CA VAL A 149 5.96 -20.77 31.39
C VAL A 149 6.34 -21.82 30.34
N HIS A 150 6.31 -23.11 30.69
CA HIS A 150 6.58 -24.19 29.72
C HIS A 150 5.52 -24.26 28.63
N LEU A 151 4.25 -24.06 28.98
CA LEU A 151 3.15 -24.02 28.02
C LEU A 151 3.29 -22.83 27.06
N ALA A 152 3.66 -21.66 27.56
CA ALA A 152 3.89 -20.45 26.76
C ALA A 152 5.09 -20.61 25.82
N PHE A 153 6.19 -21.22 26.28
CA PHE A 153 7.34 -21.52 25.43
C PHE A 153 6.98 -22.57 24.36
N GLY A 154 6.22 -23.59 24.75
CA GLY A 154 5.64 -24.59 23.85
C GLY A 154 6.64 -25.50 23.14
N LEU A 155 7.94 -25.39 23.41
CA LEU A 155 8.96 -26.30 22.89
C LEU A 155 8.93 -27.59 23.71
N ALA A 156 8.75 -28.73 23.04
CA ALA A 156 8.66 -30.04 23.69
C ALA A 156 9.78 -30.98 23.24
N GLN A 157 10.13 -31.92 24.10
CA GLN A 157 11.04 -33.01 23.79
C GLN A 157 10.57 -33.81 22.56
N GLY A 158 11.51 -34.23 21.71
CA GLY A 158 11.26 -35.00 20.50
C GLY A 158 10.92 -34.18 19.26
N MET A 159 10.60 -32.89 19.41
CA MET A 159 10.39 -31.97 18.29
C MET A 159 11.69 -31.76 17.50
N VAL A 160 11.56 -31.50 16.19
CA VAL A 160 12.73 -31.12 15.37
C VAL A 160 13.10 -29.68 15.69
N LEU A 161 14.36 -29.43 16.04
CA LEU A 161 14.82 -28.07 16.36
C LEU A 161 15.09 -27.29 15.07
N LEU A 162 14.22 -26.32 14.78
CA LEU A 162 14.43 -25.31 13.74
C LEU A 162 14.75 -23.98 14.40
N GLU A 163 15.76 -23.26 13.90
CA GLU A 163 16.14 -21.94 14.42
C GLU A 163 14.96 -20.95 14.37
N SER A 164 14.19 -20.98 13.27
CA SER A 164 13.01 -20.13 13.11
C SER A 164 11.90 -20.44 14.12
N ASP A 165 11.66 -21.73 14.41
CA ASP A 165 10.64 -22.15 15.38
C ASP A 165 11.08 -21.83 16.81
N LEU A 166 12.37 -22.01 17.13
CA LEU A 166 12.93 -21.59 18.42
C LEU A 166 12.78 -20.09 18.65
N ASN A 167 13.16 -19.26 17.67
CA ASN A 167 13.02 -17.81 17.78
C ASN A 167 11.56 -17.38 17.93
N GLN A 168 10.65 -17.96 17.15
CA GLN A 168 9.21 -17.68 17.28
C GLN A 168 8.68 -18.04 18.68
N ARG A 169 9.13 -19.17 19.25
CA ARG A 169 8.76 -19.60 20.61
C ARG A 169 9.36 -18.73 21.69
N LEU A 170 10.60 -18.26 21.52
CA LEU A 170 11.21 -17.28 22.41
C LEU A 170 10.41 -15.97 22.36
N ASP A 171 10.00 -15.51 21.18
CA ASP A 171 9.15 -14.32 21.05
C ASP A 171 7.79 -14.53 21.72
N HIS A 172 7.18 -15.72 21.61
CA HIS A 172 5.93 -16.03 22.30
C HIS A 172 6.10 -16.04 23.83
N LEU A 173 7.20 -16.59 24.32
CA LEU A 173 7.53 -16.57 25.75
C LEU A 173 7.79 -15.14 26.22
N LEU A 174 8.51 -14.33 25.45
CA LEU A 174 8.74 -12.92 25.76
C LEU A 174 7.42 -12.17 25.87
N ARG A 175 6.56 -12.28 24.85
CA ARG A 175 5.20 -11.71 24.83
C ARG A 175 4.36 -12.16 26.03
N PHE A 176 4.46 -13.42 26.44
CA PHE A 176 3.73 -13.91 27.62
C PHE A 176 4.03 -13.10 28.89
N TYR A 177 5.28 -12.67 29.07
CA TYR A 177 5.70 -11.79 30.16
C TYR A 177 5.28 -10.33 29.92
N GLU A 178 5.49 -9.80 28.70
CA GLU A 178 5.13 -8.42 28.34
C GLU A 178 3.61 -8.16 28.47
N ASP A 179 2.78 -9.13 28.07
CA ASP A 179 1.31 -9.10 28.20
C ASP A 179 0.82 -9.05 29.66
N ARG A 180 1.72 -9.31 30.63
CA ARG A 180 1.43 -9.40 32.07
C ARG A 180 2.20 -8.37 32.89
N GLY A 181 2.74 -7.33 32.27
CA GLY A 181 3.35 -6.21 33.00
C GLY A 181 4.86 -6.23 33.08
N TYR A 182 5.55 -7.12 32.36
CA TYR A 182 7.01 -7.26 32.39
C TYR A 182 7.63 -6.89 31.03
N PRO A 183 7.58 -5.61 30.60
CA PRO A 183 8.07 -5.17 29.30
C PRO A 183 9.60 -5.22 29.16
N PHE A 184 10.33 -5.28 30.28
CA PHE A 184 11.79 -5.38 30.30
C PHE A 184 12.28 -6.83 30.46
N CYS A 185 11.43 -7.80 30.19
CA CYS A 185 11.78 -9.21 30.24
C CYS A 185 12.90 -9.50 29.23
N ALA A 186 13.95 -10.17 29.69
CA ALA A 186 15.06 -10.59 28.86
C ALA A 186 15.17 -12.11 28.89
N LEU A 187 15.24 -12.72 27.69
CA LEU A 187 15.46 -14.14 27.50
C LEU A 187 16.89 -14.39 27.02
N ARG A 188 17.59 -15.32 27.68
CA ARG A 188 18.92 -15.77 27.25
C ARG A 188 18.88 -17.26 26.93
N PRO A 189 18.72 -17.64 25.65
CA PRO A 189 18.79 -19.03 25.24
C PRO A 189 20.24 -19.52 25.21
N ASP A 190 20.47 -20.72 25.74
CA ASP A 190 21.69 -21.51 25.60
C ASP A 190 21.30 -22.86 24.96
N VAL A 191 21.79 -23.11 23.74
CA VAL A 191 21.50 -24.32 22.98
C VAL A 191 22.77 -25.15 22.88
N ARG A 192 22.74 -26.36 23.43
CA ARG A 192 23.85 -27.30 23.37
C ARG A 192 23.46 -28.51 22.56
N PHE A 193 24.40 -28.99 21.75
CA PHE A 193 24.21 -30.17 20.92
C PHE A 193 25.10 -31.29 21.47
N ASP A 194 24.50 -32.40 21.86
CA ASP A 194 25.19 -33.63 22.26
C ASP A 194 24.82 -34.77 21.32
N ASP A 195 25.21 -36.02 21.64
CA ASP A 195 24.90 -37.19 20.81
C ASP A 195 23.40 -37.57 20.83
N ASP A 196 22.69 -37.25 21.91
CA ASP A 196 21.27 -37.58 22.13
C ASP A 196 20.30 -36.55 21.52
N GLY A 197 20.76 -35.33 21.23
CA GLY A 197 19.99 -34.32 20.52
C GLY A 197 20.41 -32.88 20.85
N ALA A 198 19.43 -31.99 20.94
CA ALA A 198 19.62 -30.61 21.35
C ALA A 198 19.04 -30.36 22.75
N TRP A 199 19.87 -29.85 23.65
CA TRP A 199 19.51 -29.38 24.98
C TRP A 199 19.25 -27.88 24.89
N VAL A 200 18.01 -27.47 25.11
CA VAL A 200 17.62 -26.06 25.02
C VAL A 200 17.34 -25.55 26.43
N GLN A 201 18.18 -24.62 26.87
CA GLN A 201 18.00 -23.95 28.15
C GLN A 201 17.69 -22.48 27.92
N VAL A 202 16.67 -21.95 28.59
CA VAL A 202 16.32 -20.54 28.52
C VAL A 202 16.37 -19.94 29.91
N VAL A 203 17.26 -18.98 30.11
CA VAL A 203 17.30 -18.19 31.36
C VAL A 203 16.41 -16.97 31.18
N VAL A 204 15.36 -16.90 32.00
CA VAL A 204 14.39 -15.80 32.02
C VAL A 204 14.76 -14.81 33.11
N SER A 205 14.85 -13.54 32.71
CA SER A 205 15.02 -12.39 33.60
C SER A 205 13.85 -11.43 33.39
N PRO A 206 12.75 -11.54 34.15
CA PRO A 206 11.53 -10.78 33.85
C PRO A 206 11.63 -9.27 34.01
N GLY A 207 12.56 -8.79 34.84
CA GLY A 207 12.61 -7.37 35.20
C GLY A 207 11.48 -6.95 36.16
N PRO A 208 11.34 -5.64 36.41
CA PRO A 208 10.30 -5.11 37.30
C PRO A 208 8.91 -5.15 36.64
N LEU A 209 7.87 -5.24 37.47
CA LEU A 209 6.49 -4.99 37.04
C LEU A 209 6.33 -3.50 36.74
N VAL A 210 5.78 -3.16 35.58
CA VAL A 210 5.61 -1.77 35.11
C VAL A 210 4.14 -1.38 35.10
N HIS A 211 3.84 -0.23 35.70
CA HIS A 211 2.59 0.49 35.53
C HIS A 211 2.79 1.61 34.51
N VAL A 212 1.78 1.92 33.71
CA VAL A 212 1.86 3.05 32.77
C VAL A 212 1.03 4.20 33.33
N ASP A 213 1.69 5.25 33.79
CA ASP A 213 1.04 6.39 34.43
C ASP A 213 0.51 7.39 33.39
N THR A 214 1.33 7.66 32.36
CA THR A 214 0.99 8.65 31.33
C THR A 214 1.35 8.17 29.94
N VAL A 215 0.65 8.71 28.93
CA VAL A 215 1.00 8.53 27.51
C VAL A 215 1.35 9.88 26.92
N ARG A 216 2.47 9.93 26.20
CA ARG A 216 2.97 11.14 25.55
C ARG A 216 3.16 10.88 24.08
N PHE A 217 2.92 11.91 23.28
CA PHE A 217 3.11 11.87 21.84
C PHE A 217 4.24 12.80 21.42
N GLU A 218 4.97 12.38 20.40
CA GLU A 218 5.95 13.20 19.71
C GLU A 218 5.68 13.18 18.21
N GLY A 219 5.91 14.31 17.53
CA GLY A 219 5.70 14.45 16.08
C GLY A 219 4.26 14.78 15.66
N ASN A 220 3.32 14.89 16.61
CA ASN A 220 1.97 15.40 16.37
C ASN A 220 1.92 16.94 16.34
N GLU A 221 2.54 17.54 15.31
CA GLU A 221 2.67 19.01 15.21
C GLU A 221 1.33 19.74 15.06
N THR A 222 0.38 19.15 14.30
CA THR A 222 -0.93 19.75 14.05
C THR A 222 -2.04 19.05 14.82
N THR A 223 -1.94 17.73 14.96
CA THR A 223 -2.95 16.91 15.63
C THR A 223 -2.88 17.09 17.12
N ARG A 224 -4.01 17.42 17.73
CA ARG A 224 -4.07 17.56 19.18
C ARG A 224 -3.94 16.19 19.86
N GLU A 225 -3.26 16.15 21.00
CA GLU A 225 -3.04 14.91 21.75
C GLU A 225 -4.36 14.25 22.18
N ASP A 226 -5.41 15.03 22.48
CA ASP A 226 -6.75 14.50 22.82
C ASP A 226 -7.37 13.68 21.68
N VAL A 227 -6.96 13.94 20.43
CA VAL A 227 -7.38 13.17 19.26
C VAL A 227 -6.70 11.81 19.19
N LEU A 228 -5.45 11.73 19.63
CA LEU A 228 -4.71 10.46 19.65
C LEU A 228 -5.09 9.65 20.89
N LEU A 229 -5.12 10.31 22.05
CA LEU A 229 -5.46 9.70 23.34
C LEU A 229 -6.84 9.03 23.36
N ARG A 230 -7.84 9.50 22.60
CA ARG A 230 -9.17 8.84 22.59
C ARG A 230 -9.16 7.40 22.06
N HIS A 231 -8.11 6.98 21.36
CA HIS A 231 -7.96 5.60 20.89
C HIS A 231 -7.23 4.71 21.92
N ILE A 232 -6.79 5.29 23.04
CA ILE A 232 -6.13 4.54 24.12
C ILE A 232 -7.11 3.53 24.73
N SER A 233 -6.64 2.31 24.96
CA SER A 233 -7.45 1.23 25.54
C SER A 233 -7.04 0.86 26.97
N PHE A 234 -6.18 1.66 27.61
CA PHE A 234 -5.75 1.46 28.99
C PHE A 234 -5.93 2.73 29.81
N VAL A 235 -6.11 2.55 31.13
CA VAL A 235 -6.30 3.63 32.10
C VAL A 235 -4.95 3.97 32.74
N ALA A 236 -4.70 5.25 33.00
CA ALA A 236 -3.52 5.71 33.72
C ALA A 236 -3.37 4.95 35.06
N GLY A 237 -2.17 4.42 35.32
CA GLY A 237 -1.81 3.63 36.49
C GLY A 237 -2.07 2.12 36.36
N GLU A 238 -2.65 1.65 35.25
CA GLU A 238 -2.79 0.20 35.00
C GLU A 238 -1.45 -0.48 34.71
N VAL A 239 -1.39 -1.78 34.96
CA VAL A 239 -0.25 -2.64 34.61
C VAL A 239 -0.08 -2.66 33.10
N TYR A 240 1.16 -2.57 32.64
CA TYR A 240 1.51 -2.66 31.22
C TYR A 240 0.98 -3.95 30.57
N ASP A 241 0.33 -3.84 29.41
CA ASP A 241 -0.10 -4.99 28.60
C ASP A 241 0.23 -4.71 27.13
N GLN A 242 1.21 -5.44 26.60
CA GLN A 242 1.68 -5.30 25.22
C GLN A 242 0.54 -5.44 24.21
N ARG A 243 -0.48 -6.28 24.45
CA ARG A 243 -1.60 -6.47 23.52
C ARG A 243 -2.42 -5.20 23.36
N ARG A 244 -2.60 -4.45 24.45
CA ARG A 244 -3.32 -3.17 24.44
C ARG A 244 -2.51 -2.10 23.73
N VAL A 245 -1.19 -2.05 23.94
CA VAL A 245 -0.28 -1.15 23.23
C VAL A 245 -0.27 -1.44 21.73
N ASP A 246 -0.14 -2.71 21.34
CA ASP A 246 -0.18 -3.15 19.96
C ASP A 246 -1.52 -2.80 19.28
N ALA A 247 -2.64 -2.98 19.99
CA ALA A 247 -3.96 -2.60 19.49
C ALA A 247 -4.08 -1.09 19.28
N PHE A 248 -3.56 -0.31 20.22
CA PHE A 248 -3.54 1.15 20.14
C PHE A 248 -2.70 1.64 18.95
N VAL A 249 -1.49 1.11 18.78
CA VAL A 249 -0.60 1.43 17.64
C VAL A 249 -1.30 1.12 16.31
N ARG A 250 -1.96 -0.04 16.20
CA ARG A 250 -2.73 -0.39 14.98
C ARG A 250 -3.87 0.60 14.71
N GLN A 251 -4.58 1.07 15.74
CA GLN A 251 -5.65 2.06 15.58
C GLN A 251 -5.09 3.40 15.09
N LEU A 252 -3.98 3.85 15.67
CA LEU A 252 -3.30 5.09 15.25
C LEU A 252 -2.79 5.00 13.80
N GLN A 253 -2.22 3.86 13.40
CA GLN A 253 -1.76 3.61 12.02
C GLN A 253 -2.89 3.63 10.98
N ASN A 254 -4.14 3.38 11.41
CA ASN A 254 -5.31 3.41 10.52
C ASN A 254 -5.92 4.81 10.38
N LEU A 255 -5.41 5.82 11.09
CA LEU A 255 -5.89 7.20 10.98
C LEU A 255 -5.44 7.83 9.66
N PRO A 256 -6.35 8.47 8.90
CA PRO A 256 -6.03 8.95 7.55
C PRO A 256 -5.02 10.12 7.53
N PHE A 257 -4.78 10.74 8.68
CA PHE A 257 -3.84 11.83 8.88
C PHE A 257 -2.52 11.40 9.54
N ILE A 258 -2.32 10.11 9.83
CA ILE A 258 -1.07 9.54 10.36
C ILE A 258 -0.42 8.70 9.25
N ASP A 259 0.84 9.00 8.90
CA ASP A 259 1.60 8.25 7.89
C ASP A 259 2.34 7.06 8.52
N ARG A 260 2.94 7.29 9.70
CA ARG A 260 3.69 6.27 10.42
C ARG A 260 3.54 6.42 11.92
N VAL A 261 3.49 5.29 12.61
CA VAL A 261 3.63 5.20 14.06
C VAL A 261 4.91 4.40 14.33
N TYR A 262 5.85 5.00 15.05
CA TYR A 262 7.09 4.34 15.45
C TYR A 262 6.83 3.37 16.62
N ALA A 263 7.79 2.48 16.88
CA ALA A 263 7.68 1.55 18.01
C ALA A 263 7.56 2.36 19.32
N PRO A 264 6.55 2.09 20.16
CA PRO A 264 6.41 2.79 21.43
C PRO A 264 7.59 2.51 22.35
N GLU A 265 7.99 3.51 23.12
CA GLU A 265 9.09 3.41 24.09
C GLU A 265 8.59 3.71 25.50
N LEU A 266 9.11 2.98 26.49
CA LEU A 266 8.83 3.26 27.90
C LEU A 266 9.92 4.16 28.47
N VAL A 267 9.52 5.33 28.95
CA VAL A 267 10.42 6.36 29.48
C VAL A 267 10.08 6.63 30.94
N SER A 268 11.08 6.49 31.82
CA SER A 268 10.95 6.90 33.21
C SER A 268 11.01 8.43 33.31
N THR A 269 9.96 9.04 33.84
CA THR A 269 9.90 10.48 34.13
C THR A 269 9.82 10.66 35.65
N GLY A 270 10.97 10.59 36.31
CA GLY A 270 11.04 10.60 37.77
C GLY A 270 10.51 9.28 38.34
N ASP A 271 9.47 9.34 39.17
CA ASP A 271 8.84 8.16 39.78
C ASP A 271 7.74 7.54 38.91
N GLU A 272 7.40 8.19 37.78
CA GLU A 272 6.35 7.73 36.86
C GLU A 272 6.94 7.08 35.60
N MET A 273 6.22 6.12 35.04
CA MET A 273 6.53 5.48 33.76
C MET A 273 5.58 5.99 32.68
N ALA A 274 6.14 6.66 31.68
CA ALA A 274 5.41 7.19 30.54
C ALA A 274 5.59 6.30 29.31
N LEU A 275 4.50 6.04 28.59
CA LEU A 275 4.55 5.44 27.25
C LEU A 275 4.72 6.56 26.22
N MET A 276 5.90 6.64 25.61
CA MET A 276 6.21 7.58 24.54
C MET A 276 5.86 6.98 23.18
N ILE A 277 5.06 7.69 22.39
CA ILE A 277 4.65 7.27 21.06
C ILE A 277 5.02 8.37 20.06
N SER A 278 6.02 8.10 19.23
CA SER A 278 6.38 8.99 18.13
C SER A 278 5.53 8.68 16.90
N VAL A 279 4.97 9.72 16.29
CA VAL A 279 4.13 9.64 15.09
C VAL A 279 4.66 10.57 13.99
N GLU A 280 4.45 10.18 12.74
CA GLU A 280 4.68 11.03 11.58
C GLU A 280 3.32 11.38 10.98
N GLU A 281 2.98 12.67 10.99
CA GLU A 281 1.74 13.15 10.40
C GLU A 281 1.81 13.16 8.87
N SER A 282 0.74 12.68 8.24
CA SER A 282 0.59 12.80 6.79
C SER A 282 0.10 14.19 6.39
N ARG A 283 0.11 14.49 5.09
CA ARG A 283 -0.47 15.75 4.58
C ARG A 283 -1.98 15.80 4.86
N HIS A 284 -2.36 16.73 5.73
CA HIS A 284 -3.75 16.97 6.16
C HIS A 284 -4.66 17.50 5.07
N THR A 285 -4.12 18.19 4.06
CA THR A 285 -4.90 18.76 2.95
C THR A 285 -4.38 18.23 1.62
N ARG A 286 -5.31 17.76 0.78
CA ARG A 286 -5.03 17.23 -0.55
C ARG A 286 -5.94 17.93 -1.55
N VAL A 287 -5.34 18.50 -2.58
CA VAL A 287 -6.06 19.11 -3.70
C VAL A 287 -5.67 18.35 -4.95
N GLU A 288 -6.66 17.81 -5.64
CA GLU A 288 -6.48 17.18 -6.93
C GLU A 288 -7.51 17.69 -7.90
N GLY A 289 -7.13 17.82 -9.16
CA GLY A 289 -8.08 18.28 -10.14
C GLY A 289 -7.44 18.52 -11.48
N VAL A 290 -8.32 18.59 -12.47
CA VAL A 290 -7.96 18.68 -13.87
C VAL A 290 -9.06 19.43 -14.58
N LEU A 291 -8.65 20.39 -15.40
CA LEU A 291 -9.52 21.32 -16.09
C LEU A 291 -9.26 21.20 -17.59
N GLY A 292 -10.34 21.16 -18.36
CA GLY A 292 -10.32 21.17 -19.82
C GLY A 292 -11.21 22.28 -20.35
N VAL A 293 -10.81 22.92 -21.44
CA VAL A 293 -11.63 23.92 -22.15
C VAL A 293 -11.91 23.42 -23.55
N GLY A 294 -13.19 23.31 -23.91
CA GLY A 294 -13.63 22.82 -25.22
C GLY A 294 -14.46 23.84 -25.98
N SER A 295 -14.25 23.95 -27.29
CA SER A 295 -15.12 24.76 -28.17
C SER A 295 -16.56 24.22 -28.10
N GLY A 296 -17.52 25.10 -27.75
CA GLY A 296 -18.93 24.73 -27.55
C GLY A 296 -19.27 24.10 -26.20
N GLN A 297 -18.30 23.54 -25.45
CA GLN A 297 -18.55 22.93 -24.13
C GLN A 297 -18.16 23.84 -22.94
N GLY A 298 -17.29 24.83 -23.17
CA GLY A 298 -16.79 25.72 -22.13
C GLY A 298 -15.80 25.01 -21.21
N LEU A 299 -15.73 25.48 -19.95
CA LEU A 299 -14.92 24.85 -18.91
C LEU A 299 -15.54 23.51 -18.49
N THR A 300 -14.73 22.47 -18.51
CA THR A 300 -15.04 21.11 -18.04
C THR A 300 -13.91 20.69 -17.10
N GLY A 301 -14.15 19.71 -16.23
CA GLY A 301 -13.13 19.36 -15.25
C GLY A 301 -13.68 18.68 -14.02
N GLU A 302 -12.76 18.32 -13.14
CA GLU A 302 -13.03 17.88 -11.78
C GLU A 302 -11.99 18.50 -10.86
N VAL A 303 -12.40 19.02 -9.72
CA VAL A 303 -11.54 19.53 -8.65
C VAL A 303 -12.07 18.99 -7.33
N ALA A 304 -11.23 18.23 -6.64
CA ALA A 304 -11.48 17.66 -5.34
C ALA A 304 -10.51 18.26 -4.31
N LEU A 305 -11.05 18.67 -3.18
CA LEU A 305 -10.33 19.11 -1.99
C LEU A 305 -10.71 18.17 -0.85
N ASP A 306 -9.72 17.52 -0.26
CA ASP A 306 -9.87 16.66 0.91
C ASP A 306 -9.03 17.22 2.06
N VAL A 307 -9.64 17.40 3.22
CA VAL A 307 -9.04 17.93 4.44
C VAL A 307 -9.31 16.91 5.54
N LEU A 308 -8.29 16.16 5.95
CA LEU A 308 -8.42 14.97 6.79
C LEU A 308 -8.26 15.24 8.30
N ASN A 309 -7.83 16.44 8.69
CA ASN A 309 -7.56 16.81 10.08
C ASN A 309 -7.74 18.31 10.34
N PHE A 310 -8.92 18.84 10.01
CA PHE A 310 -9.19 20.26 10.14
C PHE A 310 -9.02 20.72 11.60
N SER A 311 -8.19 21.74 11.82
CA SER A 311 -7.85 22.30 13.15
C SER A 311 -7.26 21.27 14.13
N GLY A 312 -6.62 20.20 13.62
CA GLY A 312 -6.00 19.18 14.45
C GLY A 312 -6.99 18.30 15.23
N GLY A 313 -8.28 18.33 14.86
CA GLY A 313 -9.36 17.66 15.59
C GLY A 313 -9.82 16.32 15.01
N GLY A 314 -9.16 15.82 13.96
CA GLY A 314 -9.61 14.68 13.16
C GLY A 314 -10.81 14.97 12.25
N ARG A 315 -11.26 16.23 12.17
CA ARG A 315 -12.40 16.67 11.38
C ARG A 315 -12.12 16.53 9.89
N GLU A 316 -13.05 15.92 9.16
CA GLU A 316 -12.92 15.70 7.72
C GLU A 316 -13.76 16.73 6.95
N GLY A 317 -13.15 17.40 5.99
CA GLY A 317 -13.80 18.31 5.06
C GLY A 317 -13.55 17.83 3.63
N TYR A 318 -14.60 17.76 2.81
CA TYR A 318 -14.48 17.34 1.43
C TYR A 318 -15.27 18.27 0.52
N ALA A 319 -14.65 18.76 -0.55
CA ALA A 319 -15.32 19.52 -1.58
C ALA A 319 -14.99 18.93 -2.96
N LEU A 320 -15.99 18.74 -3.79
CA LEU A 320 -15.88 18.24 -5.15
C LEU A 320 -16.68 19.15 -6.07
N TRP A 321 -16.00 19.75 -7.04
CA TRP A 321 -16.65 20.34 -8.20
C TRP A 321 -16.32 19.48 -9.42
N SER A 322 -17.33 19.15 -10.23
CA SER A 322 -17.12 18.47 -11.51
C SER A 322 -18.09 18.97 -12.56
N ARG A 323 -17.63 19.01 -13.81
CA ARG A 323 -18.44 19.37 -14.97
C ARG A 323 -18.07 18.52 -16.18
N GLN A 324 -19.04 17.78 -16.69
CA GLN A 324 -18.89 16.85 -17.81
C GLN A 324 -19.72 17.37 -18.98
N GLY A 325 -19.07 18.11 -19.89
CA GLY A 325 -19.69 18.67 -21.09
C GLY A 325 -20.67 19.83 -20.83
N VAL A 326 -21.65 19.97 -21.74
CA VAL A 326 -22.72 20.97 -21.66
C VAL A 326 -23.90 20.37 -20.91
N GLY A 327 -24.21 20.93 -19.74
CA GLY A 327 -25.45 20.63 -19.04
C GLY A 327 -25.28 19.91 -17.71
N LEU A 328 -24.24 19.08 -17.50
CA LEU A 328 -24.02 18.39 -16.22
C LEU A 328 -22.88 19.02 -15.40
N SER A 329 -23.23 19.63 -14.27
CA SER A 329 -22.28 20.12 -13.27
C SER A 329 -22.70 19.64 -11.89
N ASN A 330 -21.75 19.13 -11.11
CA ASN A 330 -21.95 18.76 -9.71
C ASN A 330 -21.02 19.58 -8.82
N LEU A 331 -21.56 20.12 -7.74
CA LEU A 331 -20.80 20.68 -6.62
C LEU A 331 -21.27 19.98 -5.35
N ARG A 332 -20.34 19.34 -4.64
CA ARG A 332 -20.59 18.72 -3.36
C ARG A 332 -19.63 19.26 -2.33
N VAL A 333 -20.13 19.66 -1.18
CA VAL A 333 -19.34 20.02 -0.01
C VAL A 333 -19.85 19.20 1.16
N SER A 334 -18.96 18.54 1.89
CA SER A 334 -19.32 17.77 3.07
C SER A 334 -18.33 17.98 4.20
N TYR A 335 -18.85 17.86 5.40
CA TYR A 335 -18.13 17.99 6.65
C TYR A 335 -18.45 16.79 7.53
N ARG A 336 -17.46 16.31 8.27
CA ARG A 336 -17.62 15.24 9.25
C ARG A 336 -16.94 15.60 10.55
N GLU A 337 -17.72 15.58 11.63
CA GLU A 337 -17.24 15.65 13.00
C GLU A 337 -17.08 14.22 13.53
N PRO A 338 -15.85 13.72 13.73
CA PRO A 338 -15.67 12.46 14.41
C PRO A 338 -15.93 12.64 15.91
N TYR A 339 -16.45 11.61 16.55
CA TYR A 339 -16.65 11.55 18.00
C TYR A 339 -17.51 12.67 18.60
N VAL A 340 -18.73 12.82 18.08
CA VAL A 340 -19.71 13.79 18.59
C VAL A 340 -19.98 13.52 20.06
N LEU A 341 -19.84 14.55 20.90
CA LEU A 341 -20.01 14.48 22.35
C LEU A 341 -19.11 13.41 23.02
N ASN A 342 -17.90 13.19 22.51
CA ASN A 342 -16.97 12.16 22.97
C ASN A 342 -17.53 10.72 22.92
N SER A 343 -18.55 10.49 22.08
CA SER A 343 -19.09 9.16 21.82
C SER A 343 -18.45 8.55 20.57
N PRO A 344 -18.52 7.23 20.33
CA PRO A 344 -18.07 6.62 19.07
C PRO A 344 -18.93 7.00 17.84
N LEU A 345 -19.94 7.86 18.01
CA LEU A 345 -20.77 8.37 16.93
C LEU A 345 -20.05 9.52 16.19
N SER A 346 -20.04 9.48 14.87
CA SER A 346 -19.60 10.59 14.02
C SER A 346 -20.81 11.34 13.47
N GLY A 347 -20.72 12.66 13.36
CA GLY A 347 -21.73 13.50 12.72
C GLY A 347 -21.27 13.89 11.32
N TRP A 348 -22.19 13.98 10.37
CA TRP A 348 -21.91 14.43 9.02
C TRP A 348 -22.91 15.48 8.54
N GLY A 349 -22.45 16.39 7.70
CA GLY A 349 -23.27 17.38 7.00
C GLY A 349 -22.81 17.48 5.55
N ALA A 350 -23.74 17.64 4.61
CA ALA A 350 -23.42 17.75 3.19
C ALA A 350 -24.38 18.69 2.45
N VAL A 351 -23.82 19.41 1.49
CA VAL A 351 -24.54 20.18 0.48
C VAL A 351 -24.14 19.65 -0.88
N GLU A 352 -25.12 19.37 -1.72
CA GLU A 352 -24.92 18.94 -3.10
C GLU A 352 -25.78 19.78 -4.03
N MET A 353 -25.17 20.24 -5.12
CA MET A 353 -25.83 21.01 -6.18
C MET A 353 -25.53 20.32 -7.51
N VAL A 354 -26.56 19.79 -8.14
CA VAL A 354 -26.47 19.14 -9.45
C VAL A 354 -27.25 19.95 -10.46
N ALA A 355 -26.54 20.63 -11.36
CA ALA A 355 -27.14 21.26 -12.53
C ALA A 355 -27.19 20.24 -13.67
N ARG A 356 -28.35 20.14 -14.30
CA ARG A 356 -28.66 19.34 -15.49
C ARG A 356 -29.32 20.26 -16.51
N THR A 357 -29.33 19.86 -17.78
CA THR A 357 -30.07 20.61 -18.80
C THR A 357 -31.55 20.70 -18.41
N GLY A 358 -32.05 21.90 -18.19
CA GLY A 358 -33.45 22.15 -17.85
C GLY A 358 -33.74 22.32 -16.36
N TYR A 359 -32.84 21.92 -15.45
CA TYR A 359 -33.09 22.04 -14.02
C TYR A 359 -31.84 21.94 -13.14
N VAL A 360 -31.95 22.48 -11.93
CA VAL A 360 -30.94 22.39 -10.89
C VAL A 360 -31.53 21.75 -9.65
N THR A 361 -30.79 20.81 -9.05
CA THR A 361 -31.15 20.15 -7.80
C THR A 361 -30.23 20.61 -6.69
N HIS A 362 -30.78 21.08 -5.58
CA HIS A 362 -30.05 21.35 -4.34
C HIS A 362 -30.44 20.30 -3.31
N LYS A 363 -29.48 19.60 -2.72
CA LYS A 363 -29.68 18.67 -1.58
C LYS A 363 -28.85 19.15 -0.41
N PHE A 364 -29.50 19.47 0.70
CA PHE A 364 -28.85 19.69 2.00
C PHE A 364 -29.14 18.47 2.87
N GLY A 365 -28.15 17.91 3.55
CA GLY A 365 -28.35 16.77 4.43
C GLY A 365 -27.43 16.80 5.64
N GLY A 366 -27.85 16.13 6.69
CA GLY A 366 -27.04 15.92 7.87
C GLY A 366 -27.52 14.72 8.66
N GLY A 367 -26.61 14.12 9.41
CA GLY A 367 -26.91 12.91 10.14
C GLY A 367 -25.73 12.42 10.96
N ALA A 368 -25.78 11.15 11.30
CA ALA A 368 -24.75 10.48 12.06
C ALA A 368 -24.36 9.14 11.44
N ASP A 369 -23.16 8.68 11.76
CA ASP A 369 -22.65 7.38 11.38
C ASP A 369 -21.87 6.74 12.53
N ILE A 370 -21.92 5.41 12.60
CA ILE A 370 -21.17 4.60 13.56
C ILE A 370 -20.45 3.48 12.81
N SER A 371 -19.17 3.28 13.16
CA SER A 371 -18.37 2.18 12.63
C SER A 371 -18.42 0.99 13.60
N VAL A 372 -18.73 -0.20 13.10
CA VAL A 372 -18.88 -1.43 13.89
C VAL A 372 -17.98 -2.51 13.29
N GLY A 373 -17.07 -3.05 14.11
CA GLY A 373 -16.10 -4.05 13.67
C GLY A 373 -15.17 -3.55 12.55
N GLU A 374 -14.64 -4.48 11.78
CA GLU A 374 -13.68 -4.19 10.71
C GLU A 374 -14.39 -3.88 9.37
N GLY A 375 -14.71 -2.61 9.20
CA GLY A 375 -15.07 -2.01 7.90
C GLY A 375 -16.55 -1.76 7.67
N ALA A 376 -17.45 -2.10 8.61
CA ALA A 376 -18.88 -1.79 8.49
C ALA A 376 -19.21 -0.43 9.12
N ARG A 377 -19.87 0.45 8.36
CA ARG A 377 -20.33 1.76 8.81
C ARG A 377 -21.82 1.89 8.56
N PHE A 378 -22.58 2.03 9.63
CA PHE A 378 -24.01 2.31 9.58
C PHE A 378 -24.22 3.82 9.63
N PHE A 379 -25.08 4.36 8.77
CA PHE A 379 -25.36 5.78 8.75
C PHE A 379 -26.87 6.03 8.66
N GLY A 380 -27.28 7.15 9.22
CA GLY A 380 -28.66 7.64 9.15
C GLY A 380 -28.68 9.16 9.22
N GLY A 381 -29.65 9.78 8.56
CA GLY A 381 -29.76 11.23 8.55
C GLY A 381 -31.04 11.74 7.92
N VAL A 382 -31.14 13.06 7.85
CA VAL A 382 -32.22 13.79 7.19
C VAL A 382 -31.66 14.58 6.03
N ALA A 383 -32.45 14.73 4.98
CA ALA A 383 -32.10 15.58 3.85
C ALA A 383 -33.29 16.38 3.36
N HIS A 384 -33.00 17.57 2.87
CA HIS A 384 -33.91 18.45 2.16
C HIS A 384 -33.42 18.58 0.72
N ARG A 385 -34.24 18.12 -0.24
CA ARG A 385 -33.97 18.21 -1.67
C ARG A 385 -34.92 19.21 -2.31
N ARG A 386 -34.40 20.06 -3.19
CA ARG A 386 -35.18 21.00 -3.99
C ARG A 386 -34.79 20.89 -5.46
N VAL A 387 -35.78 20.72 -6.33
CA VAL A 387 -35.62 20.74 -7.79
C VAL A 387 -36.18 22.06 -8.32
N LEU A 388 -35.39 22.75 -9.13
CA LEU A 388 -35.73 24.05 -9.71
C LEU A 388 -35.52 24.00 -11.23
N PRO A 389 -36.58 24.12 -12.05
CA PRO A 389 -36.44 24.26 -13.49
C PRO A 389 -35.68 25.54 -13.84
N ASP A 390 -34.81 25.47 -14.84
CA ASP A 390 -34.18 26.64 -15.45
C ASP A 390 -35.04 27.18 -16.60
N SER A 391 -34.61 28.27 -17.25
CA SER A 391 -35.37 28.88 -18.36
C SER A 391 -35.62 27.96 -19.55
N SER A 392 -34.77 26.95 -19.77
CA SER A 392 -34.90 25.95 -20.83
C SER A 392 -35.79 24.76 -20.44
N GLY A 393 -35.97 24.53 -19.14
CA GLY A 393 -36.81 23.45 -18.60
C GLY A 393 -38.17 23.89 -18.07
N LEU A 394 -38.49 25.19 -18.11
CA LEU A 394 -39.82 25.70 -17.78
C LEU A 394 -40.89 25.02 -18.65
N GLY A 395 -41.88 24.40 -18.01
CA GLY A 395 -42.94 23.62 -18.67
C GLY A 395 -42.60 22.15 -18.96
N PHE A 396 -41.35 21.74 -18.79
CA PHE A 396 -40.89 20.34 -18.91
C PHE A 396 -40.56 19.70 -17.56
N PHE A 397 -40.06 20.49 -16.62
CA PHE A 397 -39.77 20.06 -15.25
C PHE A 397 -40.63 20.84 -14.25
N GLU A 398 -41.08 20.15 -13.21
CA GLU A 398 -41.83 20.76 -12.11
C GLU A 398 -40.90 21.08 -10.94
N ALA A 399 -41.16 22.22 -10.29
CA ALA A 399 -40.44 22.59 -9.09
C ALA A 399 -40.90 21.71 -7.93
N GLU A 400 -39.95 21.06 -7.26
CA GLU A 400 -40.25 20.05 -6.25
C GLU A 400 -39.45 20.32 -4.97
N ARG A 401 -40.04 20.05 -3.81
CA ARG A 401 -39.33 20.00 -2.52
C ARG A 401 -39.61 18.67 -1.85
N MET A 402 -38.59 18.05 -1.28
CA MET A 402 -38.71 16.78 -0.57
C MET A 402 -37.90 16.81 0.72
N TRP A 403 -38.54 16.50 1.84
CA TRP A 403 -37.84 16.12 3.07
C TRP A 403 -37.78 14.61 3.17
N SER A 404 -36.61 14.07 3.50
CA SER A 404 -36.39 12.64 3.52
C SER A 404 -35.52 12.21 4.68
N ILE A 405 -35.75 10.99 5.16
CA ILE A 405 -34.85 10.25 6.03
C ILE A 405 -34.04 9.31 5.14
N GLU A 406 -32.72 9.36 5.28
CA GLU A 406 -31.80 8.42 4.65
C GLU A 406 -31.16 7.50 5.67
N SER A 407 -30.93 6.25 5.29
CA SER A 407 -30.21 5.27 6.10
C SER A 407 -29.48 4.29 5.21
N GLY A 408 -28.43 3.69 5.73
CA GLY A 408 -27.68 2.70 4.98
C GLY A 408 -26.54 2.08 5.74
N VAL A 409 -25.87 1.15 5.06
CA VAL A 409 -24.67 0.50 5.53
C VAL A 409 -23.64 0.52 4.42
N ARG A 410 -22.40 0.85 4.78
CA ARG A 410 -21.23 0.77 3.92
C ARG A 410 -20.23 -0.22 4.50
N PHE A 411 -19.72 -1.09 3.65
CA PHE A 411 -18.58 -1.95 3.93
C PHE A 411 -17.41 -1.49 3.07
N ASP A 412 -16.26 -1.22 3.67
CA ASP A 412 -15.01 -0.94 2.94
C ASP A 412 -13.88 -1.80 3.49
N ARG A 413 -13.41 -2.73 2.67
CA ARG A 413 -12.26 -3.61 2.94
C ARG A 413 -11.25 -3.55 1.81
N ARG A 414 -11.18 -2.40 1.13
CA ARG A 414 -10.16 -2.17 0.11
C ARG A 414 -8.82 -1.96 0.79
N GLY A 415 -7.80 -2.67 0.31
CA GLY A 415 -6.41 -2.40 0.66
C GLY A 415 -5.81 -1.37 -0.31
N HIS A 416 -4.57 -1.62 -0.73
CA HIS A 416 -3.98 -0.89 -1.84
C HIS A 416 -4.67 -1.25 -3.17
N ALA A 417 -4.44 -0.44 -4.22
CA ALA A 417 -5.18 -0.38 -5.50
C ALA A 417 -5.36 -1.69 -6.31
N MET A 418 -4.99 -2.87 -5.79
CA MET A 418 -5.03 -4.17 -6.46
C MET A 418 -5.97 -5.20 -5.82
N ASP A 419 -6.46 -4.99 -4.59
CA ASP A 419 -7.28 -5.99 -3.89
C ASP A 419 -8.38 -5.41 -2.98
N GLY A 420 -9.29 -6.29 -2.57
CA GLY A 420 -10.37 -5.99 -1.66
C GLY A 420 -11.68 -5.61 -2.35
N TRP A 421 -12.63 -5.18 -1.54
CA TRP A 421 -13.99 -4.91 -2.00
C TRP A 421 -14.65 -3.83 -1.15
N LYS A 422 -15.68 -3.21 -1.73
CA LYS A 422 -16.57 -2.29 -1.02
C LYS A 422 -18.01 -2.55 -1.44
N ALA A 423 -18.94 -2.33 -0.52
CA ALA A 423 -20.36 -2.37 -0.83
C ALA A 423 -21.08 -1.28 -0.04
N GLU A 424 -22.10 -0.67 -0.63
CA GLU A 424 -22.99 0.27 0.03
C GLU A 424 -24.43 -0.08 -0.31
N ILE A 425 -25.29 -0.13 0.71
CA ILE A 425 -26.73 -0.20 0.57
C ILE A 425 -27.29 1.05 1.21
N ARG A 426 -28.16 1.76 0.49
CA ARG A 426 -28.81 2.99 0.95
C ARG A 426 -30.30 2.94 0.65
N GLY A 427 -31.11 3.34 1.64
CA GLY A 427 -32.52 3.64 1.48
C GLY A 427 -32.78 5.11 1.80
N GLU A 428 -33.68 5.74 1.05
CA GLU A 428 -34.17 7.10 1.30
C GLU A 428 -35.70 7.07 1.23
N VAL A 429 -36.37 7.60 2.26
CA VAL A 429 -37.83 7.71 2.30
C VAL A 429 -38.21 9.13 2.68
N GLY A 430 -39.14 9.73 1.94
CA GLY A 430 -39.53 11.09 2.21
C GLY A 430 -40.87 11.47 1.60
N GLU A 431 -41.25 12.71 1.83
CA GLU A 431 -42.50 13.29 1.37
C GLU A 431 -42.19 14.50 0.49
N VAL A 432 -42.79 14.50 -0.70
CA VAL A 432 -42.72 15.57 -1.69
C VAL A 432 -43.78 16.63 -1.36
N SER A 433 -43.56 17.89 -1.79
CA SER A 433 -44.37 19.09 -1.50
C SER A 433 -45.89 19.01 -1.69
N ASP A 434 -46.42 17.89 -2.21
CA ASP A 434 -47.85 17.59 -2.41
C ASP A 434 -48.34 16.38 -1.58
N GLY A 435 -47.62 16.00 -0.52
CA GLY A 435 -47.96 14.86 0.34
C GLY A 435 -47.62 13.49 -0.27
N ILE A 436 -46.92 13.47 -1.40
CA ILE A 436 -46.57 12.25 -2.10
C ILE A 436 -45.37 11.60 -1.42
N ARG A 437 -45.58 10.42 -0.84
CA ARG A 437 -44.49 9.61 -0.29
C ARG A 437 -43.66 8.99 -1.42
N ARG A 438 -42.35 9.22 -1.38
CA ARG A 438 -41.36 8.64 -2.28
C ARG A 438 -40.36 7.79 -1.52
N VAL A 439 -40.03 6.63 -2.09
CA VAL A 439 -39.03 5.69 -1.58
C VAL A 439 -37.97 5.45 -2.65
N GLN A 440 -36.71 5.52 -2.27
CA GLN A 440 -35.56 5.25 -3.12
C GLN A 440 -34.67 4.20 -2.45
N TRP A 441 -34.13 3.28 -3.24
CA TRP A 441 -33.15 2.29 -2.80
C TRP A 441 -31.98 2.26 -3.78
N GLY A 442 -30.78 2.09 -3.24
CA GLY A 442 -29.55 2.00 -4.01
C GLY A 442 -28.60 0.95 -3.44
N VAL A 443 -27.96 0.20 -4.33
CA VAL A 443 -26.89 -0.74 -4.00
C VAL A 443 -25.70 -0.42 -4.91
N ASP A 444 -24.51 -0.24 -4.33
CA ASP A 444 -23.22 -0.09 -5.02
C ASP A 444 -22.29 -1.18 -4.51
N GLY A 445 -21.60 -1.88 -5.42
CA GLY A 445 -20.59 -2.87 -5.07
C GLY A 445 -19.39 -2.76 -5.99
N GLN A 446 -18.18 -2.88 -5.44
CA GLN A 446 -16.93 -2.93 -6.20
C GLN A 446 -16.01 -4.00 -5.62
N VAL A 447 -15.32 -4.72 -6.49
CA VAL A 447 -14.38 -5.78 -6.13
C VAL A 447 -13.15 -5.72 -7.03
N PHE A 448 -11.98 -5.97 -6.46
CA PHE A 448 -10.69 -6.00 -7.15
C PHE A 448 -10.06 -7.35 -6.89
N LEU A 449 -9.83 -8.11 -7.97
CA LEU A 449 -9.27 -9.46 -7.91
C LEU A 449 -7.91 -9.44 -8.63
N PRO A 450 -6.79 -9.59 -7.90
CA PRO A 450 -5.47 -9.66 -8.53
C PRO A 450 -5.35 -10.94 -9.36
N VAL A 451 -4.89 -10.79 -10.61
CA VAL A 451 -4.64 -11.88 -11.55
C VAL A 451 -3.18 -11.81 -11.98
N GLY A 452 -2.31 -12.52 -11.26
CA GLY A 452 -0.86 -12.44 -11.45
C GLY A 452 -0.24 -11.16 -10.88
N ARG A 453 0.98 -10.82 -11.30
CA ARG A 453 1.78 -9.72 -10.71
C ARG A 453 1.47 -8.33 -11.29
N GLN A 454 0.84 -8.26 -12.45
CA GLN A 454 0.64 -7.01 -13.22
C GLN A 454 -0.77 -6.91 -13.80
N SER A 455 -1.73 -7.70 -13.32
CA SER A 455 -3.11 -7.61 -13.80
C SER A 455 -4.12 -7.73 -12.67
N VAL A 456 -5.24 -7.05 -12.85
CA VAL A 456 -6.35 -7.01 -11.89
C VAL A 456 -7.65 -7.08 -12.67
N VAL A 457 -8.56 -7.95 -12.25
CA VAL A 457 -9.95 -7.93 -12.72
C VAL A 457 -10.75 -7.10 -11.70
N ALA A 458 -11.36 -6.01 -12.17
CA ALA A 458 -12.18 -5.15 -11.35
C ALA A 458 -13.64 -5.27 -11.76
N GLY A 459 -14.52 -5.56 -10.80
CA GLY A 459 -15.96 -5.57 -11.00
C GLY A 459 -16.62 -4.38 -10.30
N ARG A 460 -17.61 -3.77 -10.93
CA ARG A 460 -18.49 -2.76 -10.33
C ARG A 460 -19.94 -3.07 -10.69
N ALA A 461 -20.83 -2.95 -9.72
CA ALA A 461 -22.26 -3.08 -9.93
C ALA A 461 -23.00 -1.97 -9.21
N ARG A 462 -24.01 -1.39 -9.85
CA ARG A 462 -24.93 -0.44 -9.23
C ARG A 462 -26.36 -0.80 -9.60
N ALA A 463 -27.26 -0.76 -8.64
CA ALA A 463 -28.68 -0.93 -8.85
C ALA A 463 -29.44 0.12 -8.05
N PHE A 464 -30.47 0.69 -8.67
CA PHE A 464 -31.27 1.76 -8.13
C PHE A 464 -32.74 1.52 -8.41
N TRP A 465 -33.58 1.87 -7.45
CA TRP A 465 -35.02 1.85 -7.59
C TRP A 465 -35.61 3.11 -6.95
N VAL A 466 -36.57 3.73 -7.64
CA VAL A 466 -37.35 4.87 -7.15
C VAL A 466 -38.81 4.57 -7.39
N GLY A 467 -39.63 4.74 -6.35
CA GLY A 467 -41.07 4.59 -6.44
C GLY A 467 -41.80 5.66 -5.64
N GLN A 468 -42.95 6.07 -6.15
CA GLN A 468 -43.90 6.93 -5.46
C GLN A 468 -45.32 6.62 -5.92
N LYS A 469 -46.33 7.18 -5.25
CA LYS A 469 -47.71 7.14 -5.74
C LYS A 469 -47.83 8.11 -6.92
N GLY A 470 -48.31 7.62 -8.06
CA GLY A 470 -48.35 8.37 -9.31
C GLY A 470 -47.04 8.29 -10.09
N ASP A 471 -46.90 9.13 -11.11
CA ASP A 471 -45.72 9.15 -11.96
C ASP A 471 -44.52 9.72 -11.23
N VAL A 472 -43.33 9.12 -11.43
CA VAL A 472 -42.06 9.65 -10.91
C VAL A 472 -41.57 10.74 -11.87
N PRO A 473 -41.40 12.00 -11.42
CA PRO A 473 -40.87 13.06 -12.25
C PRO A 473 -39.51 12.70 -12.82
N GLN A 474 -39.22 13.17 -14.03
CA GLN A 474 -37.97 12.85 -14.71
C GLN A 474 -36.74 13.25 -13.88
N ALA A 475 -36.81 14.38 -13.16
CA ALA A 475 -35.76 14.86 -12.27
C ALA A 475 -35.49 13.94 -11.06
N ALA A 476 -36.45 13.09 -10.67
CA ALA A 476 -36.33 12.14 -9.58
C ALA A 476 -35.93 10.72 -10.04
N GLY A 477 -35.90 10.47 -11.35
CA GLY A 477 -35.50 9.19 -11.92
C GLY A 477 -33.98 9.00 -12.00
N ILE A 478 -33.59 7.82 -12.48
CA ILE A 478 -32.20 7.37 -12.55
C ILE A 478 -31.71 7.51 -13.99
N TRP A 479 -30.58 8.17 -14.15
CA TRP A 479 -29.91 8.38 -15.44
C TRP A 479 -28.68 7.48 -15.57
N LEU A 480 -28.57 6.76 -16.69
CA LEU A 480 -27.41 5.93 -17.06
C LEU A 480 -26.95 6.27 -18.49
N GLY A 481 -25.69 5.99 -18.78
CA GLY A 481 -25.01 6.39 -20.01
C GLY A 481 -23.70 7.12 -19.70
N GLY A 482 -22.76 7.10 -20.64
CA GLY A 482 -21.53 7.88 -20.56
C GLY A 482 -20.41 7.26 -19.73
N ALA A 483 -19.39 8.08 -19.45
CA ALA A 483 -18.11 7.64 -18.92
C ALA A 483 -18.22 6.98 -17.53
N GLN A 484 -19.20 7.39 -16.70
CA GLN A 484 -19.31 6.90 -15.32
C GLN A 484 -20.20 5.67 -15.13
N SER A 485 -20.88 5.21 -16.19
CA SER A 485 -21.78 4.05 -16.12
C SER A 485 -21.66 3.13 -17.33
N LEU A 486 -22.41 3.41 -18.40
CA LEU A 486 -22.46 2.60 -19.63
C LEU A 486 -21.62 3.29 -20.72
N ARG A 487 -20.33 2.96 -20.80
CA ARG A 487 -19.45 3.53 -21.82
C ARG A 487 -19.87 3.06 -23.21
N GLY A 488 -19.53 3.84 -24.21
CA GLY A 488 -20.03 3.65 -25.58
C GLY A 488 -21.45 4.15 -25.81
N TYR A 489 -22.16 4.64 -24.78
CA TYR A 489 -23.45 5.35 -24.91
C TYR A 489 -23.30 6.83 -24.51
N ARG A 490 -24.19 7.72 -24.96
CA ARG A 490 -24.10 9.15 -24.66
C ARG A 490 -24.34 9.37 -23.16
N GLU A 491 -23.79 10.46 -22.62
CA GLU A 491 -24.06 10.87 -21.24
C GLU A 491 -25.57 10.93 -20.99
N GLU A 492 -26.01 10.27 -19.92
CA GLU A 492 -27.41 10.27 -19.47
C GLU A 492 -28.42 9.88 -20.57
N MET A 493 -28.03 9.00 -21.50
CA MET A 493 -28.87 8.55 -22.60
C MET A 493 -30.11 7.78 -22.15
N PHE A 494 -30.03 7.06 -21.02
CA PHE A 494 -31.09 6.20 -20.53
C PHE A 494 -31.66 6.72 -19.22
N TRP A 495 -32.99 6.80 -19.17
CA TRP A 495 -33.73 7.18 -17.97
C TRP A 495 -34.63 6.04 -17.51
N GLY A 496 -34.77 5.85 -16.20
CA GLY A 496 -35.75 4.92 -15.65
C GLY A 496 -35.98 5.09 -14.15
N THR A 497 -36.97 4.37 -13.63
CA THR A 497 -37.29 4.30 -12.19
C THR A 497 -36.73 3.05 -11.54
N ASN A 498 -36.36 2.05 -12.33
CA ASN A 498 -35.61 0.87 -11.93
C ASN A 498 -34.45 0.69 -12.90
N ALA A 499 -33.24 0.98 -12.46
CA ALA A 499 -32.07 0.96 -13.33
C ALA A 499 -30.87 0.38 -12.61
N GLY A 500 -30.06 -0.39 -13.33
CA GLY A 500 -28.81 -0.90 -12.83
C GLY A 500 -27.83 -1.17 -13.95
N TRP A 501 -26.56 -1.19 -13.61
CA TRP A 501 -25.48 -1.56 -14.52
C TRP A 501 -24.39 -2.31 -13.79
N VAL A 502 -23.72 -3.17 -14.55
CA VAL A 502 -22.54 -3.91 -14.15
C VAL A 502 -21.43 -3.59 -15.13
N ASN A 503 -20.23 -3.43 -14.59
CA ASN A 503 -19.01 -3.30 -15.33
C ASN A 503 -17.99 -4.35 -14.85
N VAL A 504 -17.30 -4.95 -15.81
CA VAL A 504 -16.11 -5.75 -15.57
C VAL A 504 -14.96 -5.15 -16.37
N GLU A 505 -13.83 -4.88 -15.72
CA GLU A 505 -12.60 -4.41 -16.35
C GLU A 505 -11.47 -5.41 -16.10
N TRP A 506 -10.84 -5.89 -17.16
CA TRP A 506 -9.54 -6.55 -17.07
C TRP A 506 -8.44 -5.51 -17.28
N ARG A 507 -7.69 -5.23 -16.22
CA ARG A 507 -6.68 -4.18 -16.16
C ARG A 507 -5.27 -4.78 -16.22
N TRP A 508 -4.43 -4.24 -17.09
CA TRP A 508 -2.99 -4.47 -17.16
C TRP A 508 -2.25 -3.25 -16.61
N LEU A 509 -1.49 -3.46 -15.53
CA LEU A 509 -0.74 -2.41 -14.86
C LEU A 509 0.59 -2.18 -15.59
N ILE A 510 0.67 -1.09 -16.33
CA ILE A 510 1.86 -0.69 -17.13
C ILE A 510 2.77 0.29 -16.37
N GLY A 511 2.35 0.71 -15.18
CA GLY A 511 3.13 1.51 -14.24
C GLY A 511 2.38 1.68 -12.92
N PRO A 512 2.99 2.33 -11.91
CA PRO A 512 2.39 2.49 -10.59
C PRO A 512 1.03 3.20 -10.60
N LYS A 513 0.79 4.07 -11.60
CA LYS A 513 -0.44 4.84 -11.78
C LYS A 513 -0.89 4.88 -13.25
N ALA A 514 -0.51 3.86 -14.03
CA ALA A 514 -0.89 3.75 -15.43
C ALA A 514 -1.38 2.33 -15.72
N ARG A 515 -2.51 2.22 -16.42
CA ARG A 515 -3.11 0.94 -16.77
C ARG A 515 -3.78 0.97 -18.12
N LEU A 516 -3.56 -0.08 -18.90
CA LEU A 516 -4.40 -0.44 -20.04
C LEU A 516 -5.53 -1.33 -19.51
N PHE A 517 -6.72 -1.25 -20.06
CA PHE A 517 -7.80 -2.13 -19.67
C PHE A 517 -8.75 -2.45 -20.83
N ALA A 518 -9.32 -3.64 -20.79
CA ALA A 518 -10.48 -4.01 -21.59
C ALA A 518 -11.69 -4.07 -20.66
N PHE A 519 -12.86 -3.69 -21.15
CA PHE A 519 -14.06 -3.64 -20.33
C PHE A 519 -15.30 -4.15 -21.05
N VAL A 520 -16.27 -4.58 -20.24
CA VAL A 520 -17.64 -4.87 -20.66
C VAL A 520 -18.57 -4.15 -19.69
N ASP A 521 -19.52 -3.39 -20.23
CA ASP A 521 -20.58 -2.74 -19.48
C ASP A 521 -21.93 -3.32 -19.91
N ALA A 522 -22.80 -3.62 -18.95
CA ALA A 522 -24.14 -4.13 -19.21
C ALA A 522 -25.14 -3.45 -18.28
N GLY A 523 -26.24 -2.94 -18.83
CA GLY A 523 -27.28 -2.23 -18.11
C GLY A 523 -28.64 -2.89 -18.25
N ARG A 524 -29.51 -2.61 -17.28
CA ARG A 524 -30.95 -2.84 -17.34
C ARG A 524 -31.62 -1.57 -16.87
N ILE A 525 -32.48 -0.99 -17.70
CA ILE A 525 -33.23 0.22 -17.39
C ILE A 525 -34.71 -0.06 -17.65
N ALA A 526 -35.56 0.32 -16.70
CA ALA A 526 -37.01 0.24 -16.84
C ALA A 526 -37.65 1.49 -16.20
N GLY A 527 -38.62 2.09 -16.91
CA GLY A 527 -39.36 3.26 -16.44
C GLY A 527 -40.39 3.72 -17.47
N ALA A 528 -41.51 4.28 -17.01
CA ALA A 528 -42.60 4.79 -17.85
C ALA A 528 -43.02 3.83 -19.00
N GLY A 529 -43.15 2.53 -18.71
CA GLY A 529 -43.53 1.50 -19.69
C GLY A 529 -42.41 1.05 -20.64
N SER A 530 -41.25 1.70 -20.66
CA SER A 530 -40.10 1.32 -21.48
C SER A 530 -39.14 0.40 -20.73
N ARG A 531 -38.42 -0.46 -21.47
CA ARG A 531 -37.35 -1.32 -20.96
C ARG A 531 -36.19 -1.37 -21.95
N SER A 532 -34.97 -1.21 -21.45
CA SER A 532 -33.74 -1.21 -22.24
C SER A 532 -32.65 -2.07 -21.58
N TRP A 533 -31.87 -2.76 -22.42
CA TRP A 533 -30.78 -3.65 -21.98
C TRP A 533 -29.47 -3.34 -22.73
N PRO A 534 -28.92 -2.12 -22.53
CA PRO A 534 -27.70 -1.71 -23.22
C PRO A 534 -26.53 -2.58 -22.81
N VAL A 535 -25.75 -3.02 -23.79
CA VAL A 535 -24.47 -3.71 -23.59
C VAL A 535 -23.41 -3.03 -24.43
N SER A 536 -22.22 -2.87 -23.89
CA SER A 536 -21.07 -2.36 -24.63
C SER A 536 -19.80 -3.02 -24.15
N TYR A 537 -18.78 -2.95 -24.99
CA TYR A 537 -17.44 -3.42 -24.67
C TYR A 537 -16.43 -2.47 -25.28
N GLY A 538 -15.22 -2.47 -24.74
CA GLY A 538 -14.24 -1.50 -25.15
C GLY A 538 -12.88 -1.69 -24.53
N VAL A 539 -12.01 -0.74 -24.85
CA VAL A 539 -10.66 -0.65 -24.32
C VAL A 539 -10.41 0.76 -23.84
N GLY A 540 -9.53 0.90 -22.86
CA GLY A 540 -9.16 2.20 -22.36
C GLY A 540 -7.77 2.21 -21.76
N LEU A 541 -7.25 3.42 -21.63
CA LEU A 541 -5.97 3.74 -21.01
C LEU A 541 -6.26 4.74 -19.90
N LEU A 542 -5.77 4.45 -18.70
CA LEU A 542 -5.67 5.43 -17.62
C LEU A 542 -4.19 5.71 -17.41
N ALA A 543 -3.79 6.98 -17.47
CA ALA A 543 -2.42 7.39 -17.22
C ALA A 543 -2.39 8.67 -16.38
N ASN A 544 -1.46 8.74 -15.43
CA ASN A 544 -1.24 9.95 -14.65
C ASN A 544 -0.37 10.94 -15.42
N GLY A 545 -0.90 12.15 -15.61
CA GLY A 545 -0.12 13.32 -15.98
C GLY A 545 0.37 14.08 -14.75
N ARG A 546 1.06 15.20 -14.98
CA ARG A 546 1.46 16.14 -13.91
C ARG A 546 0.26 16.76 -13.17
N MET A 547 -0.94 16.67 -13.75
CA MET A 547 -2.17 17.30 -13.26
C MET A 547 -3.26 16.29 -12.83
N GLY A 548 -2.91 15.02 -12.58
CA GLY A 548 -3.88 13.97 -12.19
C GLY A 548 -4.02 12.84 -13.21
N ALA A 549 -4.90 11.86 -12.93
CA ALA A 549 -5.12 10.73 -13.82
C ALA A 549 -6.12 11.09 -14.94
N VAL A 550 -5.68 10.95 -16.18
CA VAL A 550 -6.55 11.09 -17.35
C VAL A 550 -6.80 9.70 -17.91
N GLY A 551 -8.07 9.36 -18.08
CA GLY A 551 -8.51 8.15 -18.74
C GLY A 551 -9.11 8.47 -20.10
N ILE A 552 -8.74 7.71 -21.11
CA ILE A 552 -9.40 7.72 -22.41
C ILE A 552 -9.91 6.31 -22.62
N ASP A 553 -11.21 6.18 -22.82
CA ASP A 553 -11.82 4.90 -23.11
C ASP A 553 -12.66 4.97 -24.39
N TYR A 554 -12.57 3.93 -25.22
CA TYR A 554 -13.37 3.77 -26.41
C TYR A 554 -14.35 2.63 -26.15
N GLY A 555 -15.64 2.94 -26.17
CA GLY A 555 -16.72 1.99 -25.97
C GLY A 555 -17.54 1.79 -27.23
N LEU A 556 -17.82 0.53 -27.56
CA LEU A 556 -18.66 0.14 -28.69
C LEU A 556 -19.95 -0.51 -28.19
N PRO A 557 -21.13 0.06 -28.48
CA PRO A 557 -22.41 -0.60 -28.22
C PRO A 557 -22.53 -1.92 -28.98
N ARG A 558 -23.19 -2.90 -28.35
CA ARG A 558 -23.44 -4.20 -28.97
C ARG A 558 -24.28 -4.04 -30.23
N GLY A 559 -23.75 -4.54 -31.35
CA GLY A 559 -24.44 -4.54 -32.65
C GLY A 559 -24.11 -3.35 -33.55
N GLU A 560 -23.35 -2.37 -33.04
CA GLU A 560 -22.88 -1.22 -33.83
C GLU A 560 -21.54 -1.52 -34.52
N SER A 561 -21.25 -0.80 -35.60
CA SER A 561 -19.97 -0.87 -36.30
C SER A 561 -18.88 -0.05 -35.58
N LEU A 562 -17.60 -0.35 -35.83
CA LEU A 562 -16.47 0.37 -35.22
C LEU A 562 -16.49 1.89 -35.46
N GLY A 563 -17.13 2.37 -36.53
CA GLY A 563 -17.27 3.82 -36.78
C GLY A 563 -18.25 4.53 -35.85
N GLN A 564 -19.11 3.79 -35.14
CA GLN A 564 -20.18 4.30 -34.29
C GLN A 564 -19.86 4.18 -32.79
N GLY A 565 -18.69 3.65 -32.43
CA GLY A 565 -18.23 3.67 -31.05
C GLY A 565 -17.94 5.09 -30.56
N MET A 566 -17.98 5.28 -29.25
CA MET A 566 -17.74 6.58 -28.63
C MET A 566 -16.49 6.58 -27.79
N VAL A 567 -15.76 7.69 -27.89
CA VAL A 567 -14.62 8.00 -27.03
C VAL A 567 -15.13 8.79 -25.84
N HIS A 568 -14.84 8.30 -24.64
CA HIS A 568 -15.03 9.05 -23.40
C HIS A 568 -13.67 9.47 -22.88
N VAL A 569 -13.61 10.73 -22.46
CA VAL A 569 -12.46 11.25 -21.72
C VAL A 569 -12.91 11.39 -20.28
N ARG A 570 -12.34 10.56 -19.42
CA ARG A 570 -12.57 10.61 -17.99
C ARG A 570 -11.37 11.24 -17.31
N MET A 571 -11.67 11.96 -16.26
CA MET A 571 -10.68 12.51 -15.35
C MET A 571 -10.93 11.82 -14.02
N VAL A 572 -9.88 11.22 -13.46
CA VAL A 572 -9.99 10.40 -12.26
C VAL A 572 -9.07 11.01 -11.21
N SER A 573 -9.66 11.59 -10.17
CA SER A 573 -8.94 11.87 -8.92
C SER A 573 -8.28 10.56 -8.44
N ALA A 574 -7.02 10.63 -8.00
CA ALA A 574 -6.16 9.46 -7.81
C ALA A 574 -6.48 8.63 -6.54
N PHE A 575 -7.56 8.97 -5.82
CA PHE A 575 -7.93 8.40 -4.53
C PHE A 575 -9.13 7.45 -4.58
#